data_AF-A0A971RJ93-F1
#
_entry.id   AF-A0A971RJ93-F1
#
_cell.length_a   1.000
_cell.length_b   1.000
_cell.length_c   1.000
_cell.angle_alpha   90.00
_cell.angle_beta   90.00
_cell.angle_gamma   90.00
#
_symmetry.space_group_name_H-M   'P 1'
#
loop_
_entity.id
_entity.type
_entity.pdbx_description
1 polymer ?
#
loop_
_entity_poly.entity_id
_entity_poly.type
_entity_poly.pdbx_seq_one_letter_code
_entity_poly.pdbx_strand_id
1 'polypeptide(L)'
;MEKIVDARGLACPQPVVKTKKVLQHLEPDSELVTIVDNEAARDNVLKLARNLACESTVREQGGEYYIHIRKQSLPSTQLDIQPGQVLLISSAVLGQGEAELGEILMRSFLFSLSEGDVAPRLVIFLNSGVRLCCQGSAVIDSLLTLEQKGAQILVCGTCLDYYNLKDKLCVGSITNMYTVVEHLLAAEKVLCF
;
A
#
# COMPACT_ATOMS: atom_id res chain seq x y z
N MET A 1 -0.27 -22.39 17.53
CA MET A 1 0.46 -23.42 16.76
C MET A 1 1.32 -22.69 15.76
N GLU A 2 2.63 -22.84 15.83
CA GLU A 2 3.57 -22.23 14.89
C GLU A 2 3.31 -22.82 13.49
N LYS A 3 2.97 -21.97 12.51
CA LYS A 3 2.72 -22.42 11.14
C LYS A 3 4.06 -22.51 10.42
N ILE A 4 4.30 -23.58 9.66
CA ILE A 4 5.58 -23.81 8.98
C ILE A 4 5.34 -23.90 7.47
N VAL A 5 6.17 -23.20 6.71
CA VAL A 5 6.28 -23.31 5.24
C VAL A 5 7.65 -23.86 4.91
N ASP A 6 7.69 -25.15 4.57
CA ASP A 6 8.88 -25.76 4.02
C ASP A 6 9.00 -25.44 2.52
N ALA A 7 10.03 -24.67 2.18
CA ALA A 7 10.33 -24.24 0.82
C ALA A 7 11.74 -24.63 0.37
N ARG A 8 12.36 -25.62 1.04
CA ARG A 8 13.64 -26.20 0.63
C ARG A 8 13.52 -26.89 -0.73
N GLY A 9 14.60 -26.86 -1.52
CA GLY A 9 14.66 -27.40 -2.87
C GLY A 9 13.84 -26.63 -3.91
N LEU A 10 13.17 -25.54 -3.52
CA LEU A 10 12.36 -24.75 -4.43
C LEU A 10 13.16 -23.61 -5.04
N ALA A 11 13.23 -23.59 -6.38
CA ALA A 11 13.77 -22.45 -7.11
C ALA A 11 12.91 -21.19 -6.92
N CYS A 12 13.54 -20.03 -6.93
CA CYS A 12 12.82 -18.76 -6.97
C CYS A 12 11.87 -18.72 -8.20
N PRO A 13 10.63 -18.21 -8.06
CA PRO A 13 10.07 -17.45 -6.92
C PRO A 13 9.24 -18.26 -5.92
N GLN A 14 9.25 -19.60 -6.00
CA GLN A 14 8.32 -20.45 -5.24
C GLN A 14 8.36 -20.27 -3.71
N PRO A 15 9.54 -20.12 -3.05
CA PRO A 15 9.59 -19.85 -1.61
C PRO A 15 8.81 -18.60 -1.19
N VAL A 16 8.90 -17.54 -1.98
CA VAL A 16 8.22 -16.25 -1.74
C VAL A 16 6.72 -16.40 -1.89
N VAL A 17 6.27 -17.06 -2.97
CA VAL A 17 4.85 -17.25 -3.26
C VAL A 17 4.16 -18.09 -2.19
N LYS A 18 4.78 -19.20 -1.77
CA LYS A 18 4.22 -20.06 -0.71
C LYS A 18 4.16 -19.33 0.63
N THR A 19 5.24 -18.64 1.00
CA THR A 19 5.30 -17.86 2.24
C THR A 19 4.19 -16.80 2.28
N LYS A 20 4.05 -16.03 1.19
CA LYS A 20 3.04 -14.99 1.08
C LYS A 20 1.61 -15.52 1.21
N LYS A 21 1.30 -16.64 0.56
CA LYS A 21 -0.04 -17.26 0.64
C LYS A 21 -0.41 -17.60 2.08
N VAL A 22 0.55 -18.11 2.86
CA VAL A 22 0.27 -18.45 4.27
C VAL A 22 0.13 -17.19 5.12
N LEU A 23 1.00 -16.18 4.96
CA LEU A 23 0.90 -14.89 5.67
C LEU A 23 -0.45 -14.18 5.45
N GLN A 24 -1.05 -14.31 4.26
CA GLN A 24 -2.35 -13.72 3.95
C GLN A 24 -3.50 -14.33 4.75
N HIS A 25 -3.45 -15.65 5.01
CA HIS A 25 -4.48 -16.39 5.72
C HIS A 25 -4.12 -16.64 7.20
N LEU A 26 -3.14 -15.90 7.70
CA LEU A 26 -2.74 -15.92 9.09
C LEU A 26 -3.46 -14.80 9.85
N GLU A 27 -3.93 -15.11 11.05
CA GLU A 27 -4.52 -14.12 11.96
C GLU A 27 -3.49 -13.04 12.33
N PRO A 28 -3.90 -11.81 12.66
CA PRO A 28 -3.01 -10.81 13.24
C PRO A 28 -2.23 -11.36 14.45
N ASP A 29 -1.01 -10.88 14.66
CA ASP A 29 -0.08 -11.29 15.73
C ASP A 29 0.34 -12.76 15.72
N SER A 30 0.01 -13.51 14.67
CA SER A 30 0.45 -14.88 14.51
C SER A 30 1.83 -14.98 13.84
N GLU A 31 2.49 -16.13 14.08
CA GLU A 31 3.84 -16.41 13.65
C GLU A 31 3.87 -17.48 12.55
N LEU A 32 4.78 -17.28 11.60
CA LEU A 32 5.12 -18.20 10.51
C LEU A 32 6.62 -18.46 10.52
N VAL A 33 7.01 -19.71 10.28
CA VAL A 33 8.40 -20.06 9.97
C VAL A 33 8.49 -20.53 8.53
N THR A 34 9.26 -19.80 7.72
CA THR A 34 9.62 -20.25 6.36
C THR A 34 11.02 -20.83 6.38
N ILE A 35 11.16 -22.07 5.88
CA ILE A 35 12.44 -22.77 5.80
C ILE A 35 12.92 -22.78 4.35
N VAL A 36 14.16 -22.34 4.12
CA VAL A 36 14.83 -22.35 2.80
C VAL A 36 16.26 -22.86 2.91
N ASP A 37 16.83 -23.33 1.81
CA ASP A 37 18.13 -24.02 1.75
C ASP A 37 19.25 -23.20 1.10
N ASN A 38 18.98 -21.93 0.75
CA ASN A 38 19.96 -21.07 0.10
C ASN A 38 19.75 -19.58 0.44
N GLU A 39 20.83 -18.82 0.34
CA GLU A 39 20.88 -17.39 0.68
C GLU A 39 19.96 -16.53 -0.19
N ALA A 40 19.87 -16.84 -1.49
CA ALA A 40 19.03 -16.06 -2.41
C ALA A 40 17.54 -16.18 -2.04
N ALA A 41 17.09 -17.39 -1.71
CA ALA A 41 15.74 -17.61 -1.21
C ALA A 41 15.51 -16.93 0.14
N ARG A 42 16.51 -16.94 1.03
CA ARG A 42 16.47 -16.23 2.32
C ARG A 42 16.23 -14.75 2.13
N ASP A 43 17.05 -14.10 1.31
CA ASP A 43 16.99 -12.65 1.10
C ASP A 43 15.68 -12.23 0.45
N ASN A 44 15.15 -13.03 -0.47
CA ASN A 44 13.87 -12.77 -1.13
C ASN A 44 12.68 -12.90 -0.18
N VAL A 45 12.68 -13.87 0.72
CA VAL A 45 11.64 -14.01 1.75
C VAL A 45 11.73 -12.88 2.79
N LEU A 46 12.93 -12.47 3.19
CA LEU A 46 13.12 -11.30 4.06
C LEU A 46 12.64 -9.98 3.41
N LYS A 47 12.85 -9.81 2.10
CA LYS A 47 12.31 -8.68 1.35
C LYS A 47 10.78 -8.70 1.34
N LEU A 48 10.17 -9.87 1.14
CA LEU A 48 8.71 -10.03 1.25
C LEU A 48 8.19 -9.63 2.63
N ALA A 49 8.79 -10.12 3.70
CA ALA A 49 8.36 -9.80 5.07
C ALA A 49 8.41 -8.28 5.34
N ARG A 50 9.52 -7.63 4.95
CA ARG A 50 9.65 -6.16 5.01
C ARG A 50 8.58 -5.43 4.20
N ASN A 51 8.31 -5.88 2.97
CA ASN A 51 7.29 -5.27 2.11
C ASN A 51 5.86 -5.43 2.66
N LEU A 52 5.61 -6.45 3.47
CA LEU A 52 4.34 -6.68 4.15
C LEU A 52 4.29 -6.08 5.56
N ALA A 53 5.24 -5.21 5.92
CA ALA A 53 5.37 -4.63 7.25
C ALA A 53 5.33 -5.69 8.39
N CYS A 54 5.92 -6.86 8.14
CA CYS A 54 6.05 -7.91 9.15
C CYS A 54 7.39 -7.82 9.86
N GLU A 55 7.42 -8.18 11.14
CA GLU A 55 8.68 -8.45 11.83
C GLU A 55 9.25 -9.77 11.33
N SER A 56 10.56 -9.81 11.08
CA SER A 56 11.22 -11.05 10.68
C SER A 56 12.61 -11.19 11.28
N THR A 57 12.94 -12.41 11.68
CA THR A 57 14.27 -12.81 12.14
C THR A 57 14.70 -14.08 11.44
N VAL A 58 16.01 -14.30 11.31
CA VAL A 58 16.56 -15.51 10.68
C VAL A 58 17.39 -16.28 11.68
N ARG A 59 17.20 -17.59 11.71
CA ARG A 59 18.11 -18.54 12.35
C ARG A 59 18.70 -19.45 11.29
N GLU A 60 20.00 -19.65 11.35
CA GLU A 60 20.71 -20.60 10.48
C GLU A 60 21.00 -21.87 11.27
N GLN A 61 20.65 -23.03 10.70
CA GLN A 61 20.92 -24.32 11.30
C GLN A 61 21.17 -25.35 10.21
N GLY A 62 22.35 -25.97 10.22
CA GLY A 62 22.68 -27.06 9.29
C GLY A 62 22.71 -26.65 7.79
N GLY A 63 22.98 -25.39 7.48
CA GLY A 63 22.95 -24.85 6.11
C GLY A 63 21.55 -24.47 5.62
N GLU A 64 20.54 -24.58 6.48
CA GLU A 64 19.17 -24.14 6.22
C GLU A 64 18.87 -22.85 6.98
N TYR A 65 18.00 -22.02 6.41
CA TYR A 65 17.57 -20.74 6.96
C TYR A 65 16.11 -20.83 7.40
N TYR A 66 15.89 -20.59 8.69
CA TYR A 66 14.59 -20.55 9.34
C TYR A 66 14.22 -19.09 9.55
N ILE A 67 13.27 -18.61 8.74
CA ILE A 67 12.83 -17.22 8.74
C ILE A 67 11.56 -17.17 9.57
N HIS A 68 11.69 -16.70 10.81
CA HIS A 68 10.56 -16.45 11.70
C HIS A 68 9.96 -15.11 11.32
N ILE A 69 8.72 -15.12 10.83
CA ILE A 69 7.96 -13.96 10.41
C ILE A 69 6.78 -13.82 11.35
N ARG A 70 6.73 -12.71 12.08
CA ARG A 70 5.57 -12.32 12.86
C ARG A 70 4.74 -11.35 12.03
N LYS A 71 3.51 -11.73 11.74
CA LYS A 71 2.55 -10.83 11.14
C LYS A 71 2.21 -9.81 12.21
N GLN A 72 2.75 -8.60 12.08
CA GLN A 72 2.32 -7.52 12.95
C GLN A 72 0.82 -7.34 12.76
N SER A 73 0.09 -7.30 13.87
CA SER A 73 -1.12 -6.49 13.93
C SER A 73 -0.70 -5.06 13.55
N LEU A 74 -0.77 -4.72 12.26
CA LEU A 74 -1.15 -3.36 11.90
C LEU A 74 -2.41 -3.13 12.71
N PRO A 75 -2.49 -2.07 13.54
CA PRO A 75 -3.62 -1.87 14.42
C PRO A 75 -4.87 -2.14 13.62
N SER A 76 -5.57 -3.23 13.95
CA SER A 76 -6.88 -3.48 13.43
C SER A 76 -7.76 -2.45 14.14
N THR A 77 -7.70 -1.20 13.69
CA THR A 77 -8.97 -0.59 13.33
C THR A 77 -9.60 -1.62 12.42
N GLN A 78 -10.54 -2.40 12.95
CA GLN A 78 -11.70 -2.75 12.14
C GLN A 78 -11.95 -1.51 11.30
N LEU A 79 -11.65 -1.60 10.00
CA LEU A 79 -11.98 -0.52 9.10
C LEU A 79 -13.49 -0.43 9.27
N ASP A 80 -13.93 0.60 9.96
CA ASP A 80 -15.34 0.96 10.04
C ASP A 80 -15.62 1.53 8.64
N ILE A 81 -15.74 0.62 7.66
CA ILE A 81 -15.93 0.95 6.25
C ILE A 81 -17.35 1.47 6.18
N GLN A 82 -17.49 2.76 6.48
CA GLN A 82 -18.72 3.48 6.23
C GLN A 82 -19.00 3.37 4.72
N PRO A 83 -20.22 3.05 4.28
CA PRO A 83 -20.57 3.18 2.88
C PRO A 83 -20.29 4.61 2.41
N GLY A 84 -19.60 4.79 1.28
CA GLY A 84 -19.13 6.10 0.85
C GLY A 84 -18.35 6.07 -0.46
N GLN A 85 -18.23 7.24 -1.10
CA GLN A 85 -17.54 7.40 -2.38
C GLN A 85 -16.03 7.23 -2.21
N VAL A 86 -15.44 6.42 -3.08
CA VAL A 86 -13.99 6.27 -3.22
C VAL A 86 -13.55 6.97 -4.50
N LEU A 87 -12.53 7.83 -4.40
CA LEU A 87 -11.85 8.38 -5.57
C LEU A 87 -10.55 7.63 -5.80
N LEU A 88 -10.33 7.21 -7.03
CA LEU A 88 -9.07 6.63 -7.47
C LEU A 88 -8.39 7.61 -8.44
N ILE A 89 -7.30 8.21 -8.00
CA ILE A 89 -6.52 9.17 -8.80
C ILE A 89 -5.22 8.49 -9.23
N SER A 90 -5.19 8.09 -10.50
CA SER A 90 -4.08 7.35 -11.11
C SER A 90 -3.08 8.25 -11.82
N SER A 91 -3.38 9.54 -11.93
CA SER A 91 -2.61 10.50 -12.71
C SER A 91 -2.42 11.82 -11.95
N ALA A 92 -1.28 12.48 -12.14
CA ALA A 92 -1.07 13.86 -11.67
C ALA A 92 -1.83 14.89 -12.52
N VAL A 93 -2.36 14.48 -13.67
CA VAL A 93 -3.13 15.31 -14.60
C VAL A 93 -4.52 14.75 -14.79
N LEU A 94 -5.51 15.62 -15.00
CA LEU A 94 -6.89 15.23 -15.24
C LEU A 94 -7.19 15.13 -16.75
N GLY A 95 -7.64 13.96 -17.20
CA GLY A 95 -8.01 13.71 -18.59
C GLY A 95 -6.82 13.37 -19.50
N GLN A 96 -7.08 13.35 -20.81
CA GLN A 96 -6.09 13.08 -21.85
C GLN A 96 -5.97 14.31 -22.74
N GLY A 97 -4.75 14.78 -22.99
CA GLY A 97 -4.48 15.99 -23.76
C GLY A 97 -3.17 16.65 -23.31
N GLU A 98 -3.11 17.97 -23.45
CA GLU A 98 -1.95 18.77 -23.04
C GLU A 98 -1.72 18.68 -21.53
N ALA A 99 -0.48 18.34 -21.14
CA ALA A 99 -0.13 18.09 -19.75
C ALA A 99 -0.37 19.32 -18.86
N GLU A 100 0.02 20.52 -19.32
CA GLU A 100 -0.17 21.77 -18.58
C GLU A 100 -1.64 22.03 -18.27
N LEU A 101 -2.53 21.82 -19.25
CA LEU A 101 -3.96 21.95 -19.04
C LEU A 101 -4.46 20.90 -18.04
N GLY A 102 -4.02 19.65 -18.18
CA GLY A 102 -4.39 18.56 -17.27
C GLY A 102 -3.95 18.81 -15.83
N GLU A 103 -2.80 19.44 -15.59
CA GLU A 103 -2.35 19.86 -14.25
C GLU A 103 -3.24 20.97 -13.68
N ILE A 104 -3.59 21.98 -14.49
CA ILE A 104 -4.51 23.05 -14.09
C ILE A 104 -5.87 22.47 -13.70
N LEU A 105 -6.39 21.53 -14.51
CA LEU A 105 -7.67 20.87 -14.27
C LEU A 105 -7.63 20.00 -13.00
N MET A 106 -6.55 19.23 -12.77
CA MET A 106 -6.39 18.43 -11.56
C MET A 106 -6.35 19.31 -10.31
N ARG A 107 -5.63 20.43 -10.36
CA ARG A 107 -5.60 21.40 -9.26
C ARG A 107 -6.98 21.99 -8.98
N SER A 108 -7.68 22.44 -10.03
CA SER A 108 -9.03 22.99 -9.92
C SER A 108 -10.02 21.97 -9.35
N PHE A 109 -9.91 20.71 -9.77
CA PHE A 109 -10.71 19.61 -9.29
C PHE A 109 -10.50 19.34 -7.80
N LEU A 110 -9.26 19.17 -7.35
CA LEU A 110 -8.95 18.90 -5.94
C LEU A 110 -9.29 20.09 -5.04
N PHE A 111 -9.08 21.32 -5.51
CA PHE A 111 -9.52 22.52 -4.81
C PHE A 111 -11.04 22.52 -4.62
N SER A 112 -11.80 22.34 -5.70
CA SER A 112 -13.28 22.31 -5.65
C SER A 112 -13.81 21.16 -4.78
N LEU A 113 -13.15 20.00 -4.83
CA LEU A 113 -13.46 18.86 -3.97
C LEU A 113 -13.22 19.19 -2.49
N SER A 114 -12.12 19.88 -2.18
CA SER A 114 -11.79 20.29 -0.81
C SER A 114 -12.70 21.39 -0.26
N GLU A 115 -13.25 22.25 -1.10
CA GLU A 115 -14.19 23.31 -0.70
C GLU A 115 -15.62 22.79 -0.49
N GLY A 116 -15.97 21.67 -1.13
CA GLY A 116 -17.31 21.09 -1.03
C GLY A 116 -17.72 20.65 0.39
N ASP A 117 -19.02 20.61 0.63
CA ASP A 117 -19.59 20.25 1.95
C ASP A 117 -19.40 18.77 2.30
N VAL A 118 -19.34 17.90 1.29
CA VAL A 118 -19.24 16.45 1.46
C VAL A 118 -17.88 15.98 0.95
N ALA A 119 -17.03 15.51 1.86
CA ALA A 119 -15.78 14.87 1.53
C ALA A 119 -16.01 13.40 1.11
N PRO A 120 -15.24 12.86 0.17
CA PRO A 120 -15.24 11.43 -0.09
C PRO A 120 -14.71 10.69 1.13
N ARG A 121 -15.15 9.43 1.31
CA ARG A 121 -14.63 8.60 2.40
C ARG A 121 -13.14 8.31 2.22
N LEU A 122 -12.74 8.05 0.98
CA LEU A 122 -11.39 7.58 0.68
C LEU A 122 -10.92 8.15 -0.67
N VAL A 123 -9.66 8.59 -0.70
CA VAL A 123 -8.95 8.95 -1.93
C VAL A 123 -7.70 8.09 -2.04
N ILE A 124 -7.56 7.36 -3.14
CA ILE A 124 -6.44 6.48 -3.41
C ILE A 124 -5.60 7.08 -4.54
N PHE A 125 -4.32 7.31 -4.28
CA PHE A 125 -3.36 7.78 -5.27
C PHE A 125 -2.47 6.65 -5.77
N LEU A 126 -2.52 6.40 -7.08
CA LEU A 126 -1.69 5.41 -7.78
C LEU A 126 -0.85 6.09 -8.86
N ASN A 127 0.15 5.37 -9.37
CA ASN A 127 0.98 5.78 -10.50
C ASN A 127 1.45 7.25 -10.36
N SER A 128 1.35 8.10 -11.38
CA SER A 128 1.85 9.48 -11.28
C SER A 128 1.04 10.35 -10.32
N GLY A 129 -0.19 9.94 -9.97
CA GLY A 129 -1.02 10.60 -8.97
C GLY A 129 -0.36 10.73 -7.60
N VAL A 130 0.55 9.82 -7.21
CA VAL A 130 1.28 9.92 -5.93
C VAL A 130 2.09 11.19 -5.79
N ARG A 131 2.44 11.85 -6.89
CA ARG A 131 3.15 13.14 -6.90
C ARG A 131 2.33 14.25 -6.26
N LEU A 132 1.00 14.17 -6.35
CA LEU A 132 0.08 15.16 -5.78
C LEU A 132 0.16 15.20 -4.24
N CYS A 133 0.55 14.09 -3.61
CA CYS A 133 0.69 13.95 -2.16
C CYS A 133 2.09 14.31 -1.64
N CYS A 134 3.02 14.68 -2.52
CA CYS A 134 4.43 14.88 -2.17
C CYS A 134 4.84 16.36 -2.17
N GLN A 135 5.97 16.66 -1.52
CA GLN A 135 6.55 17.99 -1.43
C GLN A 135 6.67 18.66 -2.81
N GLY A 136 6.24 19.93 -2.88
CA GLY A 136 6.24 20.74 -4.10
C GLY A 136 4.94 20.64 -4.92
N SER A 137 4.00 19.78 -4.52
CA SER A 137 2.67 19.75 -5.11
C SER A 137 1.84 20.97 -4.70
N ALA A 138 1.17 21.59 -5.66
CA ALA A 138 0.32 22.77 -5.45
C ALA A 138 -1.04 22.45 -4.80
N VAL A 139 -1.35 21.17 -4.58
CA VAL A 139 -2.65 20.71 -4.03
C VAL A 139 -2.55 20.15 -2.62
N ILE A 140 -1.39 20.24 -1.97
CA ILE A 140 -1.17 19.71 -0.62
C ILE A 140 -2.18 20.27 0.38
N ASP A 141 -2.43 21.57 0.36
CA ASP A 141 -3.39 22.20 1.27
C ASP A 141 -4.82 21.68 1.06
N SER A 142 -5.24 21.47 -0.19
CA SER A 142 -6.54 20.86 -0.51
C SER A 142 -6.65 19.43 0.00
N LEU A 143 -5.58 18.63 -0.11
CA LEU A 143 -5.57 17.26 0.41
C LEU A 143 -5.61 17.22 1.95
N LEU A 144 -4.89 18.13 2.62
CA LEU A 144 -4.95 18.28 4.08
C LEU A 144 -6.35 18.70 4.55
N THR A 145 -7.01 19.63 3.84
CA THR A 145 -8.41 20.01 4.12
C THR A 145 -9.34 18.81 3.99
N LEU A 146 -9.13 17.93 3.00
CA LEU A 146 -9.91 16.71 2.85
C LEU A 146 -9.69 15.73 4.03
N GLU A 147 -8.44 15.53 4.48
CA GLU A 147 -8.16 14.72 5.68
C GLU A 147 -8.84 15.30 6.94
N GLN A 148 -8.79 16.63 7.10
CA GLN A 148 -9.47 17.32 8.22
C GLN A 148 -10.99 17.14 8.18
N LYS A 149 -11.57 17.05 6.98
CA LYS A 149 -13.00 16.73 6.77
C LYS A 149 -13.31 15.23 6.89
N GLY A 150 -12.31 14.39 7.20
CA GLY A 150 -12.48 12.96 7.47
C GLY A 150 -12.25 12.05 6.27
N ALA A 151 -11.77 12.57 5.13
CA ALA A 151 -11.37 11.72 4.01
C ALA A 151 -10.08 10.98 4.35
N GLN A 152 -10.07 9.66 4.25
CA GLN A 152 -8.83 8.89 4.34
C GLN A 152 -8.05 8.99 3.03
N ILE A 153 -6.74 9.25 3.10
CA ILE A 153 -5.88 9.31 1.91
C ILE A 153 -4.88 8.14 1.93
N LEU A 154 -4.87 7.35 0.85
CA LEU A 154 -3.96 6.23 0.65
C LEU A 154 -3.07 6.46 -0.57
N VAL A 155 -1.76 6.23 -0.41
CA VAL A 155 -0.76 6.50 -1.45
C VAL A 155 0.06 5.25 -1.74
N CYS A 156 0.12 4.82 -3.00
CA CYS A 156 0.78 3.58 -3.37
C CYS A 156 2.29 3.59 -3.07
N GLY A 157 2.73 2.73 -2.13
CA GLY A 157 4.14 2.63 -1.74
C GLY A 157 5.07 2.26 -2.88
N THR A 158 4.66 1.32 -3.74
CA THR A 158 5.45 0.91 -4.92
C THR A 158 5.65 2.06 -5.92
N CYS A 159 4.65 2.94 -6.07
CA CYS A 159 4.77 4.11 -6.95
C CYS A 159 5.69 5.18 -6.35
N LEU A 160 5.60 5.42 -5.04
CA LEU A 160 6.51 6.30 -4.32
C LEU A 160 7.97 5.82 -4.43
N ASP A 161 8.20 4.52 -4.28
CA ASP A 161 9.51 3.90 -4.52
C ASP A 161 10.00 4.15 -5.94
N TYR A 162 9.17 3.85 -6.93
CA TYR A 162 9.52 3.98 -8.35
C TYR A 162 9.93 5.41 -8.71
N TYR A 163 9.26 6.42 -8.15
CA TYR A 163 9.59 7.83 -8.39
C TYR A 163 10.62 8.42 -7.41
N ASN A 164 11.13 7.65 -6.45
CA ASN A 164 12.01 8.11 -5.38
C ASN A 164 11.40 9.27 -4.56
N LEU A 165 10.13 9.12 -4.17
CA LEU A 165 9.34 10.14 -3.47
C LEU A 165 8.94 9.74 -2.04
N LYS A 166 9.36 8.58 -1.53
CA LYS A 166 8.96 8.11 -0.19
C LYS A 166 9.23 9.14 0.92
N ASP A 167 10.43 9.70 0.95
CA ASP A 167 10.84 10.68 1.98
C ASP A 167 10.24 12.08 1.74
N LYS A 168 9.51 12.26 0.63
CA LYS A 168 8.85 13.52 0.25
C LYS A 168 7.33 13.46 0.42
N LEU A 169 6.79 12.36 0.93
CA LEU A 169 5.35 12.23 1.16
C LEU A 169 4.93 13.23 2.25
N CYS A 170 3.98 14.10 1.93
CA CYS A 170 3.50 15.14 2.85
C CYS A 170 2.09 14.84 3.39
N VAL A 171 1.26 14.12 2.64
CA VAL A 171 -0.15 13.88 2.96
C VAL A 171 -0.53 12.42 2.67
N GLY A 172 -1.37 11.84 3.53
CA GLY A 172 -1.85 10.47 3.41
C GLY A 172 -0.89 9.40 3.93
N SER A 173 -1.36 8.16 3.89
CA SER A 173 -0.64 6.99 4.40
C SER A 173 -0.24 6.03 3.28
N ILE A 174 0.94 5.41 3.42
CA ILE A 174 1.45 4.45 2.43
C ILE A 174 0.58 3.19 2.43
N THR A 175 0.14 2.77 1.24
CA THR A 175 -0.67 1.56 1.03
C THR A 175 -0.02 0.58 0.05
N ASN A 176 -0.64 -0.59 -0.09
CA ASN A 176 -0.29 -1.61 -1.06
C ASN A 176 -1.52 -2.05 -1.88
N MET A 177 -1.29 -2.85 -2.93
CA MET A 177 -2.36 -3.23 -3.86
C MET A 177 -3.46 -4.10 -3.22
N TYR A 178 -3.18 -4.87 -2.15
CA TYR A 178 -4.21 -5.66 -1.48
C TYR A 178 -5.24 -4.76 -0.82
N THR A 179 -4.78 -3.82 0.00
CA THR A 179 -5.65 -2.84 0.67
C THR A 179 -6.43 -1.99 -0.34
N VAL A 180 -5.81 -1.63 -1.47
CA VAL A 180 -6.50 -0.93 -2.56
C VAL A 180 -7.64 -1.78 -3.13
N VAL A 181 -7.38 -3.04 -3.48
CA VAL A 181 -8.42 -3.94 -4.01
C VAL A 181 -9.55 -4.15 -3.01
N GLU A 182 -9.25 -4.33 -1.73
CA GLU A 182 -10.25 -4.46 -0.67
C GLU A 182 -11.16 -3.23 -0.59
N HIS A 183 -10.59 -2.03 -0.59
CA HIS A 183 -11.38 -0.79 -0.57
C HIS A 183 -12.20 -0.57 -1.84
N LEU A 184 -11.67 -0.93 -3.01
CA LEU A 184 -12.39 -0.80 -4.27
C LEU A 184 -13.56 -1.78 -4.38
N LEU A 185 -13.40 -3.02 -3.90
CA LEU A 185 -14.47 -4.02 -3.89
C LEU A 185 -15.55 -3.73 -2.84
N ALA A 186 -15.18 -3.10 -1.72
CA ALA A 186 -16.11 -2.69 -0.68
C ALA A 186 -16.81 -1.35 -0.95
N ALA A 187 -16.40 -0.60 -1.98
CA ALA A 187 -16.95 0.70 -2.28
C ALA A 187 -18.34 0.61 -2.93
N GLU A 188 -19.29 1.43 -2.49
CA GLU A 188 -20.58 1.59 -3.17
C GLU A 188 -20.43 2.27 -4.53
N LYS A 189 -19.47 3.20 -4.63
CA LYS A 189 -19.20 3.96 -5.83
C LYS A 189 -17.71 4.31 -5.89
N VAL A 190 -17.10 4.02 -7.03
CA VAL A 190 -15.74 4.43 -7.36
C VAL A 190 -15.77 5.44 -8.50
N LEU A 191 -15.10 6.57 -8.31
CA LEU A 191 -14.82 7.55 -9.37
C LEU A 191 -13.34 7.47 -9.70
N CYS A 192 -13.01 7.20 -10.97
CA CYS A 192 -11.64 7.05 -11.43
C CYS A 192 -11.20 8.26 -12.26
N PHE A 193 -10.00 8.74 -11.98
CA PHE A 193 -9.37 9.89 -12.63
C PHE A 193 -7.92 9.59 -13.04
#